data_AF-R7ETX6-F1
#
_entry.id   AF-R7ETX6-F1
#
_cell.length_a   1.000
_cell.length_b   1.000
_cell.length_c   1.000
_cell.angle_alpha   90.00
_cell.angle_beta   90.00
_cell.angle_gamma   90.00
#
_symmetry.space_group_name_H-M   'P 1'
#
loop_
_entity.id
_entity.type
_entity.pdbx_description
1 polymer ?
#
loop_
_entity_poly.entity_id
_entity_poly.type
_entity_poly.pdbx_seq_one_letter_code
_entity_poly.pdbx_strand_id
1 'polypeptide(L)' 'MEFKEKVYTARMKLGLTQEAMAKELGIAFVTINRWENGVSHPNKLKEYKFNEFCKTNHIEFED' A
#
# COMPACT_ATOMS: atom_id res chain seq x y z
N MET A 1 8.67 -8.34 -6.99
CA MET A 1 7.54 -8.59 -6.04
C MET A 1 6.16 -8.22 -6.63
N GLU A 2 5.09 -8.93 -6.28
CA GLU A 2 3.69 -8.60 -6.65
C GLU A 2 3.15 -7.38 -5.87
N PHE A 3 2.15 -6.68 -6.41
CA PHE A 3 1.61 -5.47 -5.75
C PHE A 3 1.08 -5.73 -4.34
N LYS A 4 0.37 -6.85 -4.13
CA LYS A 4 -0.14 -7.25 -2.81
C LYS A 4 0.97 -7.37 -1.76
N GLU A 5 2.14 -7.88 -2.16
CA GLU A 5 3.31 -8.07 -1.29
C GLU A 5 3.97 -6.74 -0.99
N LYS A 6 4.01 -5.82 -1.96
CA LYS A 6 4.52 -4.45 -1.77
C LYS A 6 3.67 -3.70 -0.74
N VAL A 7 2.35 -3.77 -0.83
CA VAL A 7 1.44 -3.11 0.13
C VAL A 7 1.65 -3.65 1.54
N TYR A 8 1.64 -4.97 1.70
CA TYR A 8 1.86 -5.61 3.00
C TYR A 8 3.24 -5.22 3.58
N THR A 9 4.29 -5.31 2.76
CA THR A 9 5.66 -5.01 3.19
C THR A 9 5.82 -3.55 3.61
N ALA A 10 5.29 -2.60 2.82
CA ALA A 10 5.30 -1.18 3.19
C ALA A 10 4.60 -0.94 4.53
N ARG A 11 3.43 -1.55 4.72
CA ARG A 11 2.66 -1.40 5.96
C ARG A 11 3.40 -1.93 7.17
N MET A 12 3.99 -3.12 7.05
CA MET A 12 4.73 -3.75 8.13
C MET A 12 6.03 -3.00 8.46
N LYS A 13 6.76 -2.49 7.46
CA LYS A 13 7.96 -1.65 7.68
C LYS A 13 7.66 -0.39 8.48
N LEU A 14 6.45 0.15 8.34
CA LEU A 14 5.99 1.35 9.07
C LEU A 14 5.26 1.02 10.38
N GLY A 15 5.07 -0.25 10.73
CA GLY A 15 4.34 -0.65 11.93
C GLY A 15 2.87 -0.23 11.94
N LEU A 16 2.26 -0.05 10.77
CA LEU A 16 0.89 0.48 10.64
C LEU A 16 -0.15 -0.64 10.65
N THR A 17 -1.33 -0.32 11.20
CA THR A 17 -2.55 -1.09 10.91
C THR A 17 -3.02 -0.79 9.48
N GLN A 18 -3.84 -1.68 8.91
CA GLN A 18 -4.44 -1.45 7.58
C GLN A 18 -5.27 -0.16 7.57
N GLU A 19 -5.95 0.17 8.67
CA GLU A 19 -6.74 1.40 8.83
C GLU A 19 -5.86 2.64 8.88
N ALA A 20 -4.73 2.59 9.60
CA ALA A 20 -3.79 3.69 9.67
C ALA A 20 -3.17 3.98 8.29
N MET A 21 -2.70 2.96 7.58
CA MET A 21 -2.22 3.12 6.20
C MET A 21 -3.29 3.65 5.26
N ALA A 22 -4.55 3.18 5.39
CA ALA A 22 -5.65 3.68 4.58
C ALA A 22 -5.91 5.19 4.82
N LYS A 23 -5.79 5.64 6.08
CA LYS A 23 -5.89 7.05 6.46
C LYS A 23 -4.77 7.88 5.83
N GLU A 24 -3.52 7.41 5.89
CA GLU A 24 -2.38 8.09 5.24
C GLU A 24 -2.56 8.22 3.72
N LEU A 25 -3.08 7.17 3.07
CA LEU A 25 -3.33 7.17 1.62
C LEU A 25 -4.63 7.88 1.22
N GLY A 26 -5.45 8.31 2.18
CA GLY A 26 -6.75 8.94 1.94
C GLY A 26 -7.73 8.02 1.22
N ILE A 27 -7.74 6.73 1.53
CA ILE A 27 -8.63 5.72 0.93
C ILE A 27 -9.34 4.89 2.01
N ALA A 28 -10.38 4.16 1.63
CA ALA A 28 -11.10 3.29 2.56
C ALA A 28 -10.26 2.07 2.95
N PHE A 29 -10.32 1.67 4.23
CA PHE A 29 -9.67 0.47 4.79
C PHE A 29 -9.87 -0.79 3.93
N VAL A 30 -11.11 -1.02 3.46
CA VAL A 30 -11.45 -2.18 2.61
C VAL A 30 -10.61 -2.24 1.33
N THR A 31 -10.10 -1.09 0.85
CA THR A 31 -9.22 -1.04 -0.32
C THR A 31 -7.85 -1.65 0.01
N ILE A 32 -7.24 -1.27 1.13
CA ILE A 32 -5.97 -1.86 1.60
C ILE A 32 -6.13 -3.35 1.86
N ASN A 33 -7.19 -3.73 2.55
CA ASN A 33 -7.49 -5.14 2.82
C ASN A 33 -7.59 -5.97 1.52
N ARG A 34 -8.31 -5.47 0.50
CA ARG A 34 -8.41 -6.15 -0.80
C ARG A 34 -7.09 -6.19 -1.57
N TRP A 35 -6.27 -5.15 -1.48
CA TRP A 35 -4.94 -5.13 -2.11
C TRP A 35 -4.01 -6.17 -1.48
N GLU A 36 -3.90 -6.20 -0.14
CA GLU A 36 -3.04 -7.17 0.56
C GLU A 36 -3.47 -8.63 0.34
N ASN A 37 -4.78 -8.87 0.17
CA ASN A 37 -5.30 -10.20 -0.15
C ASN A 37 -5.31 -10.51 -1.66
N GLY A 38 -4.84 -9.61 -2.53
CA GLY A 38 -4.85 -9.80 -3.98
C GLY A 38 -6.24 -9.87 -4.62
N VAL A 39 -7.30 -9.47 -3.89
CA VAL A 39 -8.70 -9.46 -4.37
C VAL A 39 -8.92 -8.37 -5.42
N SER A 40 -8.15 -7.29 -5.38
CA SER A 40 -8.21 -6.22 -6.37
C SER A 40 -6.84 -5.60 -6.57
N HIS A 41 -6.64 -5.01 -7.74
CA HIS A 41 -5.47 -4.19 -8.06
C HIS A 41 -5.84 -2.71 -8.07
N PRO A 42 -4.90 -1.81 -7.73
CA PRO A 42 -5.11 -0.37 -7.84
C PRO A 42 -5.33 0.00 -9.30
N ASN A 43 -6.02 1.12 -9.53
CA ASN A 43 -5.89 1.82 -10.81
C ASN A 43 -4.62 2.68 -10.80
N LYS A 44 -4.22 3.20 -11.96
CA LYS A 44 -2.99 4.00 -12.12
C LYS A 44 -2.86 5.15 -11.09
N LEU A 45 -3.96 5.84 -10.77
CA LEU A 45 -3.94 6.94 -9.80
C LEU A 45 -3.66 6.44 -8.37
N LYS A 46 -4.30 5.34 -7.96
CA LYS A 46 -4.11 4.75 -6.64
C LYS A 46 -2.72 4.11 -6.50
N GLU A 47 -2.23 3.50 -7.57
CA GLU A 47 -0.88 2.94 -7.63
C GLU A 47 0.17 4.04 -7.52
N TYR A 48 -0.01 5.16 -8.25
CA TYR A 48 0.82 6.34 -8.11
C TYR A 48 0.85 6.86 -6.66
N LYS A 49 -0.33 7.04 -6.03
CA LYS A 49 -0.40 7.47 -4.62
C LYS A 49 0.32 6.52 -3.67
N PHE A 50 0.18 5.21 -3.86
CA PHE A 50 0.88 4.21 -3.07
C PHE A 50 2.40 4.30 -3.25
N ASN A 51 2.87 4.46 -4.50
CA ASN A 51 4.29 4.60 -4.80
C ASN A 51 4.88 5.89 -4.21
N GLU A 52 4.17 7.01 -4.29
CA GLU A 52 4.59 8.27 -3.64
C GLU A 52 4.64 8.13 -2.13
N PHE A 53 3.63 7.50 -1.52
CA PHE A 53 3.65 7.18 -0.09
C PHE A 53 4.88 6.34 0.31
N CYS A 54 5.25 5.33 -0.48
CA CYS A 54 6.44 4.53 -0.24
C CYS A 54 7.72 5.37 -0.34
N LYS A 55 7.85 6.24 -1.36
CA LYS A 55 8.99 7.14 -1.53
C LYS A 55 9.16 8.09 -0.36
N THR A 56 8.08 8.76 0.07
CA THR A 56 8.10 9.68 1.22
C THR A 56 8.52 8.98 2.51
N ASN A 57 8.23 7.69 2.63
CA ASN A 57 8.60 6.86 3.77
C ASN A 57 9.91 6.08 3.57
N HIS A 58 10.67 6.37 2.51
CA HIS A 58 11.94 5.70 2.18
C HIS A 58 11.82 4.16 2.08
N ILE A 59 10.69 3.68 1.57
CA ILE A 59 10.45 2.26 1.31
C ILE A 59 10.82 1.94 -0.14
N GLU A 60 11.83 1.10 -0.29
CA GLU A 60 12.25 0.54 -1.58
C GLU A 60 11.80 -0.93 -1.69
N PHE A 61 11.54 -1.33 -2.93
CA PHE A 61 11.21 -2.71 -3.31
C PHE A 61 12.22 -3.16 -4.35
N GLU A 62 12.75 -4.38 -4.19
CA GLU A 62 13.54 -5.03 -5.22
C GLU A 62 12.62 -5.43 -6.38
N ASP A 63 13.12 -5.30 -7.62
CA ASP A 63 12.40 -5.65 -8.84
C ASP A 63 12.08 -7.16 -8.90
#